data_AF-A0A1F4W7W7-F1
#
_entry.id   AF-A0A1F4W7W7-F1
#
_cell.length_a   1.000
_cell.length_b   1.000
_cell.length_c   1.000
_cell.angle_alpha   90.00
_cell.angle_beta   90.00
_cell.angle_gamma   90.00
#
_symmetry.space_group_name_H-M   'P 1'
#
loop_
_entity.id
_entity.type
_entity.pdbx_description
1 polymer ?
#
loop_
_entity_poly.entity_id
_entity_poly.type
_entity_poly.pdbx_seq_one_letter_code
_entity_poly.pdbx_strand_id
1 'polypeptide(L)'
;MPANGVVAEVTASWLHPFKVRQTTVVGTKGTAVADLISREIVFYPIGEGYNAHDLAAAMYNLNFIERRVPEVPDRTVEPLRLELQEFIAAVSGERKPAVTAEDACEVLEIALQASKQVLQGGRK
;
A
#
# COMPACT_ATOMS: atom_id res chain seq x y z
N MET A 1 21.02 -3.32 6.11
CA MET A 1 19.80 -3.96 5.54
C MET A 1 18.75 -4.01 6.65
N PRO A 2 17.47 -3.72 6.38
CA PRO A 2 16.41 -3.84 7.38
C PRO A 2 16.34 -5.28 7.92
N ALA A 3 15.86 -5.44 9.16
CA ALA A 3 15.94 -6.70 9.91
C ALA A 3 15.26 -7.90 9.22
N ASN A 4 14.28 -7.64 8.34
CA ASN A 4 13.56 -8.64 7.55
C ASN A 4 13.84 -8.54 6.04
N GLY A 5 14.76 -7.66 5.61
CA GLY A 5 15.10 -7.44 4.19
C GLY A 5 14.04 -6.71 3.36
N VAL A 6 12.92 -6.27 3.93
CA VAL A 6 11.85 -5.54 3.21
C VAL A 6 12.20 -4.06 3.13
N VAL A 7 12.06 -3.48 1.95
CA VAL A 7 12.27 -2.05 1.69
C VAL A 7 10.96 -1.42 1.26
N ALA A 8 10.68 -0.21 1.73
CA ALA A 8 9.51 0.58 1.36
C ALA A 8 9.93 1.97 0.89
N GLU A 9 9.27 2.45 -0.15
CA GLU A 9 9.36 3.84 -0.63
C GLU A 9 7.97 4.49 -0.49
N VAL A 10 7.94 5.70 0.05
CA VAL A 10 6.71 6.49 0.20
C VAL A 10 6.93 7.85 -0.42
N THR A 11 6.17 8.14 -1.48
CA THR A 11 6.20 9.43 -2.17
C THR A 11 4.88 10.15 -2.00
N ALA A 12 4.93 11.39 -1.50
CA ALA A 12 3.80 12.29 -1.39
C ALA A 12 4.12 13.62 -2.06
N SER A 13 3.26 14.08 -2.95
CA SER A 13 3.44 15.34 -3.66
C SER A 13 2.13 16.09 -3.76
N TRP A 14 2.14 17.33 -3.29
CA TRP A 14 1.02 18.25 -3.46
C TRP A 14 1.00 18.92 -4.84
N LEU A 15 2.16 18.97 -5.53
CA LEU A 15 2.33 19.62 -6.83
C LEU A 15 2.04 18.70 -8.02
N HIS A 16 1.80 17.41 -7.78
CA HIS A 16 1.55 16.46 -8.85
C HIS A 16 0.22 16.80 -9.55
N PRO A 17 0.19 16.95 -10.90
CA PRO A 17 -0.99 17.43 -11.62
C PRO A 17 -2.14 16.41 -11.66
N PHE A 18 -1.85 15.14 -11.34
CA PHE A 18 -2.85 14.08 -11.27
C PHE A 18 -3.07 13.63 -9.83
N LYS A 19 -4.34 13.34 -9.49
CA LYS A 19 -4.69 12.68 -8.23
C LYS A 19 -4.28 11.22 -8.33
N VAL A 20 -3.30 10.80 -7.53
CA VAL A 20 -2.80 9.42 -7.50
C VAL A 20 -2.80 8.93 -6.06
N ARG A 21 -3.34 7.72 -5.82
CA ARG A 21 -3.23 6.99 -4.56
C ARG A 21 -3.02 5.52 -4.89
N GLN A 22 -1.76 5.15 -5.03
CA GLN A 22 -1.37 3.81 -5.47
C GLN A 22 -0.47 3.16 -4.42
N THR A 23 -0.65 1.86 -4.21
CA THR A 23 0.26 1.03 -3.42
C THR A 23 0.70 -0.16 -4.27
N THR A 24 2.00 -0.33 -4.42
CA THR A 24 2.60 -1.45 -5.17
C THR A 24 3.36 -2.34 -4.19
N VAL A 25 3.00 -3.61 -4.13
CA VAL A 25 3.69 -4.62 -3.30
C VAL A 25 4.33 -5.64 -4.22
N VAL A 26 5.66 -5.75 -4.17
CA VAL A 26 6.44 -6.72 -4.93
C VAL A 26 6.88 -7.84 -3.99
N GLY A 27 6.56 -9.08 -4.34
CA GLY A 27 6.95 -10.26 -3.58
C GLY A 27 7.41 -11.41 -4.47
N THR A 28 7.73 -12.55 -3.85
CA THR A 28 8.28 -13.72 -4.57
C THR A 28 7.30 -14.39 -5.52
N LYS A 29 5.99 -14.19 -5.33
CA LYS A 29 4.93 -14.79 -6.17
C LYS A 29 4.41 -13.85 -7.26
N GLY A 30 4.81 -12.57 -7.24
CA GLY A 30 4.24 -11.56 -8.12
C GLY A 30 4.16 -10.18 -7.49
N THR A 31 3.51 -9.28 -8.24
CA THR A 31 3.31 -7.88 -7.88
C THR A 31 1.83 -7.58 -7.75
N ALA A 32 1.41 -7.02 -6.63
CA ALA A 32 0.06 -6.47 -6.45
C ALA A 32 0.10 -4.95 -6.59
N VAL A 33 -0.78 -4.40 -7.42
CA VAL A 33 -0.94 -2.95 -7.59
C VAL A 33 -2.35 -2.58 -7.17
N ALA A 34 -2.48 -1.77 -6.12
CA ALA A 34 -3.74 -1.24 -5.63
C ALA A 34 -3.89 0.23 -6.02
N ASP A 35 -4.96 0.57 -6.74
CA ASP A 35 -5.41 1.94 -6.95
C ASP A 35 -6.55 2.23 -5.95
N LEU A 36 -6.27 3.10 -4.99
CA LEU A 36 -7.18 3.43 -3.89
C LEU A 36 -8.24 4.46 -4.31
N ILE A 37 -8.08 5.13 -5.47
CA ILE A 37 -9.09 6.03 -6.03
C ILE A 37 -10.18 5.20 -6.69
N SER A 38 -9.79 4.30 -7.61
CA SER A 38 -10.74 3.39 -8.24
C SER A 38 -11.18 2.28 -7.28
N ARG A 39 -10.43 1.97 -6.22
CA ARG A 39 -10.64 0.81 -5.34
C ARG A 39 -10.49 -0.51 -6.11
N GLU A 40 -9.45 -0.59 -6.93
CA GLU A 40 -9.12 -1.79 -7.70
C GLU A 40 -7.76 -2.32 -7.28
N ILE A 41 -7.63 -3.64 -7.26
CA ILE A 41 -6.36 -4.31 -7.06
C ILE A 41 -6.13 -5.22 -8.26
N VAL A 42 -4.96 -5.10 -8.88
CA VAL A 42 -4.53 -5.97 -9.97
C VAL A 42 -3.32 -6.76 -9.49
N PHE A 43 -3.40 -8.08 -9.59
CA PHE A 43 -2.28 -8.96 -9.30
C PHE A 43 -1.62 -9.46 -10.58
N TYR A 44 -0.30 -9.32 -10.63
CA TYR A 44 0.58 -9.77 -11.70
C TYR A 44 1.45 -10.94 -11.18
N PRO A 45 1.08 -12.20 -11.41
CA PRO A 45 1.88 -13.35 -10.98
C PRO A 45 3.26 -13.40 -11.67
N ILE A 46 4.25 -13.91 -10.95
CA ILE A 46 5.55 -14.33 -11.50
C ILE A 46 5.59 -15.87 -11.47
N GLY A 47 5.58 -16.51 -12.63
CA GLY A 47 5.63 -17.96 -12.79
C GLY A 47 6.96 -18.46 -13.37
N GLU A 48 7.21 -19.78 -13.32
CA GLU A 48 8.32 -20.42 -14.02
C GLU A 48 8.15 -20.21 -15.53
N GLY A 49 8.95 -19.31 -16.10
CA GLY A 49 8.89 -18.92 -17.52
C GLY A 49 8.94 -17.41 -17.76
N TYR A 50 8.70 -16.60 -16.73
CA TYR A 50 8.76 -15.14 -16.81
C TYR A 50 10.14 -14.65 -16.36
N ASN A 51 10.87 -13.98 -17.24
CA ASN A 51 12.16 -13.38 -16.92
C ASN A 51 11.99 -11.91 -16.48
N ALA A 52 13.07 -11.26 -16.04
CA ALA A 52 13.03 -9.86 -15.59
C ALA A 52 12.52 -8.88 -16.67
N HIS A 53 12.69 -9.23 -17.95
CA HIS A 53 12.20 -8.45 -19.08
C HIS A 53 10.66 -8.54 -19.19
N ASP A 54 10.06 -9.69 -18.91
CA ASP A 54 8.60 -9.86 -18.90
C ASP A 54 7.95 -9.06 -17.76
N LEU A 55 8.64 -8.94 -16.62
CA LEU A 55 8.20 -8.10 -15.50
C LEU A 55 8.22 -6.60 -15.84
N ALA A 56 9.28 -6.15 -16.52
CA ALA A 56 9.38 -4.77 -17.01
C ALA A 56 8.29 -4.49 -18.06
N ALA A 57 8.06 -5.41 -19.01
CA ALA A 57 7.01 -5.29 -20.02
C ALA A 57 5.61 -5.22 -19.40
N ALA A 58 5.36 -5.99 -18.33
CA ALA A 58 4.12 -5.95 -17.57
C ALA A 58 3.88 -4.60 -16.89
N MET A 59 4.93 -3.97 -16.35
CA MET A 59 4.86 -2.61 -15.79
C MET A 59 4.52 -1.56 -16.86
N TYR A 60 4.88 -1.80 -18.12
CA TYR A 60 4.66 -0.88 -19.25
C TYR A 60 3.43 -1.21 -20.12
N ASN A 61 2.48 -2.03 -19.62
CA ASN A 61 1.21 -2.31 -20.29
C ASN A 61 1.32 -2.94 -21.70
N LEU A 62 2.38 -3.70 -21.98
CA LEU A 62 2.36 -4.59 -23.15
C LEU A 62 1.72 -5.91 -22.72
N ASN A 63 0.65 -6.28 -23.42
CA ASN A 63 -0.24 -7.42 -23.21
C ASN A 63 0.43 -8.69 -22.66
N PHE A 64 -0.38 -9.53 -21.99
CA PHE A 64 -0.12 -10.91 -21.55
C PHE A 64 0.35 -11.14 -20.11
N ILE A 65 -0.48 -10.80 -19.12
CA ILE A 65 -0.47 -11.52 -17.83
C ILE A 65 -1.93 -11.71 -17.40
N GLU A 66 -2.29 -12.93 -16.98
CA GLU A 66 -3.58 -13.18 -16.31
C GLU A 66 -3.74 -12.21 -15.14
N ARG A 67 -4.62 -11.23 -15.33
CA ARG A 67 -5.00 -10.30 -14.26
C ARG A 67 -5.98 -11.03 -13.36
N ARG A 68 -5.53 -11.41 -12.17
CA ARG A 68 -6.46 -11.76 -11.10
C ARG A 68 -6.80 -10.48 -10.36
N VAL A 69 -8.08 -10.14 -10.33
CA VAL A 69 -8.62 -9.14 -9.40
C VAL A 69 -8.87 -9.89 -8.10
N PRO A 70 -8.11 -9.61 -7.01
CA PRO A 70 -8.43 -10.16 -5.70
C PRO A 70 -9.84 -9.73 -5.28
N GLU A 71 -10.50 -10.52 -4.43
CA GLU A 71 -11.75 -10.07 -3.81
C GLU A 71 -11.48 -8.79 -3.02
N VAL A 72 -12.15 -7.71 -3.43
CA VAL A 72 -12.12 -6.42 -2.76
C VAL A 72 -13.46 -6.17 -2.07
N PRO A 73 -13.46 -5.46 -0.93
CA PRO A 73 -14.70 -5.10 -0.23
C PRO A 73 -15.69 -4.42 -1.16
N ASP A 74 -16.98 -4.65 -0.94
CA ASP A 74 -18.05 -4.05 -1.75
C ASP A 74 -17.89 -2.52 -1.80
N ARG A 75 -17.79 -1.99 -3.02
CA ARG A 75 -17.64 -0.55 -3.29
C ARG A 75 -18.81 0.28 -2.78
N THR A 76 -19.98 -0.34 -2.57
CA THR A 76 -21.17 0.34 -2.01
C THR A 76 -21.00 0.70 -0.53
N VAL A 77 -20.07 0.04 0.16
CA VAL A 77 -19.82 0.31 1.58
C VAL A 77 -18.92 1.52 1.73
N GLU A 78 -19.37 2.48 2.54
CA GLU A 78 -18.62 3.69 2.85
C GLU A 78 -17.47 3.37 3.83
N PRO A 79 -16.20 3.67 3.50
CA PRO A 79 -15.06 3.36 4.36
C PRO A 79 -15.15 4.02 5.75
N LEU A 80 -15.59 5.28 5.82
CA LEU A 80 -15.74 6.00 7.09
C LEU A 80 -16.81 5.36 7.99
N ARG A 81 -17.89 4.85 7.39
CA ARG A 81 -18.91 4.10 8.14
C ARG A 81 -18.31 2.85 8.78
N LEU A 82 -17.52 2.08 8.04
CA LEU A 82 -16.84 0.89 8.57
C LEU A 82 -15.86 1.26 9.69
N GLU A 83 -15.07 2.32 9.51
CA GLU A 83 -14.13 2.80 10.52
C GLU A 83 -14.83 3.20 11.82
N LEU A 84 -15.95 3.95 11.74
CA LEU A 84 -16.74 4.32 12.91
C LEU A 84 -17.41 3.12 13.58
N GLN A 85 -17.86 2.14 12.81
CA GLN A 85 -18.42 0.89 13.35
C GLN A 85 -17.35 0.10 14.12
N GLU A 86 -16.15 -0.04 13.56
CA GLU A 86 -15.03 -0.70 14.24
C GLU A 86 -14.61 0.08 15.50
N PHE A 87 -14.61 1.41 15.45
CA PHE A 87 -14.33 2.25 16.63
C PHE A 87 -15.36 2.00 17.75
N ILE A 88 -16.65 2.03 17.43
CA ILE A 88 -17.73 1.77 18.41
C ILE A 88 -17.58 0.37 19.01
N ALA A 89 -17.39 -0.66 18.17
CA ALA A 89 -17.22 -2.02 18.64
C ALA A 89 -15.99 -2.17 19.57
N ALA A 90 -14.91 -1.45 19.28
CA ALA A 90 -13.70 -1.45 20.11
C ALA A 90 -13.92 -0.79 21.47
N VAL A 91 -14.54 0.39 21.52
CA VAL A 91 -14.79 1.09 22.80
C VAL A 91 -15.88 0.42 23.64
N SER A 92 -16.81 -0.29 23.00
CA SER A 92 -17.82 -1.12 23.67
C SER A 92 -17.28 -2.47 24.17
N GLY A 93 -16.02 -2.81 23.85
CA GLY A 93 -15.37 -4.05 24.30
C GLY A 93 -15.77 -5.31 23.51
N GLU A 94 -16.47 -5.14 22.38
CA GLU A 94 -16.92 -6.25 21.53
C GLU A 94 -15.78 -6.84 20.70
N ARG A 95 -14.78 -6.02 20.36
CA ARG A 95 -13.59 -6.43 19.59
C ARG A 95 -12.37 -5.63 20.02
N LYS A 96 -11.17 -6.16 19.79
CA LYS A 96 -9.94 -5.36 19.84
C LYS A 96 -9.83 -4.47 18.59
N PRO A 97 -9.37 -3.22 18.70
CA PRO A 97 -9.21 -2.36 17.54
C PRO A 97 -8.19 -2.97 16.57
N ALA A 98 -8.45 -2.85 15.27
CA ALA A 98 -7.55 -3.34 14.23
C ALA A 98 -6.22 -2.55 14.14
N VAL A 99 -6.22 -1.32 14.66
CA VAL A 99 -5.06 -0.45 14.79
C VAL A 99 -5.01 0.03 16.24
N THR A 100 -3.93 -0.24 16.96
CA THR A 100 -3.80 0.13 18.37
C THR A 100 -3.19 1.53 18.53
N ALA A 101 -3.16 2.02 19.77
CA ALA A 101 -2.48 3.28 20.09
C ALA A 101 -0.96 3.16 19.88
N GLU A 102 -0.39 1.98 20.16
CA GLU A 102 1.02 1.68 19.94
C GLU A 102 1.39 1.72 18.46
N ASP A 103 0.55 1.13 17.58
CA ASP A 103 0.73 1.21 16.13
C ASP A 103 0.75 2.68 15.66
N ALA A 104 -0.15 3.51 16.18
CA ALA A 104 -0.22 4.93 15.86
C ALA A 104 1.03 5.70 16.33
N CYS A 105 1.54 5.39 17.53
CA CYS A 105 2.78 5.97 18.05
C CYS A 105 4.00 5.60 17.20
N GLU A 106 4.10 4.35 16.76
CA GLU A 106 5.20 3.88 15.89
C GLU A 106 5.19 4.61 14.53
N VAL A 107 4.02 4.69 13.89
CA VAL A 107 3.87 5.40 12.61
C VAL A 107 4.20 6.90 12.76
N LEU A 108 3.75 7.52 13.85
CA LEU A 108 4.06 8.92 14.14
C LEU A 108 5.57 9.14 14.30
N GLU A 109 6.26 8.25 15.00
CA GLU A 109 7.71 8.34 15.16
C GLU A 109 8.43 8.27 13.81
N ILE A 110 8.06 7.31 12.95
CA ILE A 110 8.62 7.19 11.60
C ILE A 110 8.41 8.46 10.79
N ALA A 111 7.19 9.03 10.80
CA ALA A 111 6.87 10.26 10.08
C ALA A 111 7.69 11.46 10.58
N LEU A 112 7.87 11.58 11.90
CA LEU A 112 8.69 12.62 12.51
C LEU A 112 10.18 12.46 12.17
N GLN A 113 10.69 11.23 12.14
CA GLN A 113 12.07 10.96 11.72
C GLN A 113 12.29 11.33 10.25
N ALA A 114 11.40 10.93 9.36
CA ALA A 114 11.45 11.30 7.95
C ALA A 114 11.40 12.82 7.75
N SER A 115 10.50 13.50 8.46
CA SER A 115 10.38 14.97 8.43
C SER A 115 11.67 15.67 8.88
N LYS A 116 12.28 15.21 9.99
CA LYS A 116 13.56 15.73 10.48
C LYS A 116 14.69 15.58 9.46
N GLN A 117 14.79 14.41 8.79
CA GLN A 117 15.82 14.16 7.78
C GLN A 117 15.69 15.09 6.57
N VAL A 118 14.46 15.36 6.12
CA VAL A 118 14.20 16.31 5.01
C VAL A 118 14.65 17.72 5.40
N LEU A 119 14.34 18.16 6.62
CA LEU A 119 14.67 19.52 7.11
C LEU A 119 16.16 19.73 7.38
N GLN A 120 16.90 18.68 7.72
CA GLN A 120 18.35 18.75 8.02
C GLN A 120 19.24 18.78 6.77
N GLY A 121 18.64 18.74 5.58
CA GLY A 121 19.36 18.59 4.31
C GLY A 121 19.82 17.15 4.16
N GLY A 122 19.20 16.42 3.22
CA GLY A 122 19.53 15.02 2.96
C GLY A 122 21.04 14.83 2.87
N ARG A 123 21.61 13.98 3.73
CA ARG A 123 23.01 13.57 3.59
C ARG A 123 23.15 12.97 2.19
N LYS A 124 23.98 13.62 1.37
CA LYS A 124 24.41 13.11 0.05
C LYS A 124 25.12 11.78 0.21
#